data_AF-A0AA39SZ49-F1
#
_entry.id   AF-A0AA39SZ49-F1
#
_cell.length_a   1.000
_cell.length_b   1.000
_cell.length_c   1.000
_cell.angle_alpha   90.00
_cell.angle_beta   90.00
_cell.angle_gamma   90.00
#
_symmetry.space_group_name_H-M   'P 1'
#
loop_
_entity.id
_entity.type
_entity.pdbx_description
1 polymer ?
#
loop_
_entity_poly.entity_id
_entity_poly.type
_entity_poly.pdbx_seq_one_letter_code
_entity_poly.pdbx_strand_id
1 'polypeptide(L)'
;MALQSLNSLHALLPRHVVAGSSFSNGFVHFRVQRRNMAATKMSHQDHQLITRRTANYKPPIWSYNYIQSLSSEFAGKSYAKKVQELKEDVRAMLVKVKDPLHQMELIDTLQRLGLSYHFDREIQLILGTIYDKRSSNSKLTQESLYAVALEFRLLRQHGFDTSQEIFSSFRDEKGNFGDDCKGILALYEAAYYCVEGESIFHNAINFTTEYLKEYVKHSKDDEYLSTLANHALELPLQWRMLRLEARWFIDVYEKHHQDMNPVLLELAKLDFNVVQATYQEDLKHTSTWWRKTGLGEKLNFARDRLMESFFWTVGMTFEPQFGYCRRESTKVNALITTIDDVYDVYGTLGELELFTDAVERYVGGS
;
A
#
# COMPACT_ATOMS: atom_id res chain seq x y z
N MET A 1 23.34 9.98 -4.50
CA MET A 1 23.14 10.27 -3.06
C MET A 1 21.66 10.55 -2.68
N ALA A 2 20.68 10.19 -3.52
CA ALA A 2 19.24 10.19 -3.19
C ALA A 2 18.67 8.80 -2.87
N LEU A 3 19.55 7.81 -2.60
CA LEU A 3 19.23 6.39 -2.42
C LEU A 3 19.19 5.92 -0.96
N GLN A 4 19.39 6.80 0.03
CA GLN A 4 19.49 6.40 1.45
C GLN A 4 18.29 6.80 2.32
N SER A 5 17.44 7.75 1.91
CA SER A 5 16.36 8.25 2.78
C SER A 5 15.10 7.37 2.82
N LEU A 6 14.93 6.41 1.89
CA LEU A 6 13.85 5.41 1.92
C LEU A 6 14.31 4.03 2.41
N ASN A 7 15.61 3.73 2.40
CA ASN A 7 16.13 2.46 2.90
C ASN A 7 16.02 2.34 4.43
N SER A 8 15.85 3.45 5.16
CA SER A 8 15.70 3.46 6.62
C SER A 8 14.32 3.01 7.11
N LEU A 9 13.34 2.79 6.22
CA LEU A 9 12.02 2.25 6.59
C LEU A 9 11.96 0.72 6.59
N HIS A 10 12.82 0.03 5.84
CA HIS A 10 12.91 -1.44 5.87
C HIS A 10 13.46 -1.98 7.21
N ALA A 11 14.18 -1.16 7.98
CA ALA A 11 14.84 -1.57 9.21
C ALA A 11 13.98 -1.44 10.49
N LEU A 12 12.71 -1.01 10.37
CA LEU A 12 11.87 -0.67 11.53
C LEU A 12 10.53 -1.43 11.62
N LEU A 13 10.29 -2.43 10.76
CA LEU A 13 9.17 -3.36 10.98
C LEU A 13 9.57 -4.41 12.04
N PRO A 14 8.92 -4.46 13.21
CA PRO A 14 9.17 -5.50 14.19
C PRO A 14 8.84 -6.86 13.58
N ARG A 15 9.80 -7.78 13.62
CA ARG A 15 9.50 -9.21 13.49
C ARG A 15 8.63 -9.59 14.68
N HIS A 16 7.53 -10.28 14.40
CA HIS A 16 6.50 -10.81 15.29
C HIS A 16 5.31 -9.88 15.59
N VAL A 17 4.17 -10.15 14.95
CA VAL A 17 2.88 -10.40 15.63
C VAL A 17 2.09 -11.41 14.80
N VAL A 18 1.66 -12.49 15.46
CA VAL A 18 0.75 -13.53 14.95
C VAL A 18 -0.68 -12.99 14.91
N ALA A 19 -1.40 -13.35 13.85
CA ALA A 19 -2.77 -12.94 13.55
C ALA A 19 -3.80 -13.32 14.63
N GLY A 20 -4.89 -12.53 14.68
CA GLY A 20 -6.18 -12.97 15.21
C GLY A 20 -7.05 -11.85 15.76
N SER A 21 -7.95 -11.29 14.95
CA SER A 21 -9.35 -11.11 15.35
C SER A 21 -10.22 -10.65 14.19
N SER A 22 -11.32 -11.39 14.03
CA SER A 22 -12.43 -11.17 13.12
C SER A 22 -13.22 -9.92 13.52
N PHE A 23 -13.48 -9.02 12.58
CA PHE A 23 -14.48 -7.97 12.74
C PHE A 23 -15.84 -8.51 12.28
N SER A 24 -16.70 -8.83 13.25
CA SER A 24 -18.11 -9.07 13.00
C SER A 24 -18.87 -7.75 13.06
N ASN A 25 -19.66 -7.47 12.02
CA ASN A 25 -20.58 -6.33 11.96
C ASN A 25 -21.71 -6.51 12.97
N GLY A 26 -21.63 -5.77 14.08
CA GLY A 26 -22.70 -5.63 15.06
C GLY A 26 -22.93 -4.15 15.38
N PHE A 27 -23.99 -3.57 14.82
CA PHE A 27 -24.48 -2.27 15.25
C PHE A 27 -24.99 -2.39 16.70
N VAL A 28 -24.25 -1.83 17.66
CA VAL A 28 -24.72 -1.67 19.04
C VAL A 28 -25.29 -0.25 19.18
N HIS A 29 -26.61 -0.18 19.34
CA HIS A 29 -27.31 1.07 19.65
C HIS A 29 -26.96 1.50 21.09
N PHE A 30 -26.12 2.52 21.26
CA PHE A 30 -25.96 3.17 22.56
C PHE A 30 -27.10 4.16 22.79
N ARG A 31 -27.97 3.84 23.76
CA ARG A 31 -29.02 4.73 24.23
C ARG A 31 -28.45 5.61 25.34
N VAL A 32 -28.09 6.86 25.02
CA VAL A 32 -27.65 7.84 26.02
C VAL A 32 -28.85 8.24 26.89
N GLN A 33 -28.89 7.78 28.13
CA GLN A 33 -29.82 8.28 29.14
C GLN A 33 -29.29 9.61 29.70
N ARG A 34 -29.96 10.73 29.38
CA ARG A 34 -29.73 12.00 30.06
C ARG A 34 -30.15 11.88 31.52
N ARG A 35 -29.19 11.90 32.44
CA ARG A 35 -29.43 12.21 33.86
C ARG A 35 -29.22 13.70 34.06
N ASN A 36 -30.28 14.42 34.43
CA ASN A 36 -30.17 15.76 34.99
C ASN A 36 -29.50 15.65 36.37
N MET A 37 -28.31 16.23 36.54
CA MET A 37 -27.72 16.44 37.86
C MET A 37 -27.93 17.89 38.30
N ALA A 38 -28.63 18.03 39.42
CA ALA A 38 -28.81 19.29 40.12
C ALA A 38 -27.45 19.80 40.65
N ALA A 39 -27.25 21.11 40.56
CA ALA A 39 -26.05 21.78 41.02
C ALA A 39 -25.94 21.73 42.55
N THR A 40 -24.97 20.97 43.05
CA THR A 40 -24.53 21.07 44.45
C THR A 40 -23.15 21.72 44.45
N LYS A 41 -23.07 22.94 45.01
CA LYS A 41 -21.81 23.60 45.32
C LYS A 41 -20.99 22.69 46.24
N MET A 42 -19.81 22.26 45.80
CA MET A 42 -18.79 21.69 46.68
C MET A 42 -17.52 22.53 46.55
N SER A 43 -17.25 23.33 47.57
CA SER A 43 -15.90 23.77 47.88
C SER A 43 -15.18 22.62 48.57
N HIS A 44 -14.12 22.10 47.96
CA HIS A 44 -12.91 21.62 48.63
C HIS A 44 -11.85 21.40 47.54
N GLN A 45 -10.81 22.24 47.57
CA GLN A 45 -9.60 22.01 46.79
C GLN A 45 -8.86 20.83 47.42
N ASP A 46 -9.17 19.62 46.97
CA ASP A 46 -8.25 18.49 47.11
C ASP A 46 -7.23 18.61 45.98
N HIS A 47 -6.01 19.05 46.30
CA HIS A 47 -4.86 18.84 45.42
C HIS A 47 -4.50 17.34 45.43
N GLN A 48 -5.34 16.52 44.80
CA GLN A 48 -4.91 15.19 44.37
C GLN A 48 -3.79 15.40 43.35
N LEU A 49 -2.60 14.87 43.66
CA LEU A 49 -1.49 14.81 42.71
C LEU A 49 -1.96 14.03 41.49
N ILE A 50 -2.23 14.73 40.38
CA ILE A 50 -2.57 14.09 39.11
C ILE A 50 -1.29 13.43 38.58
N THR A 51 -1.16 12.13 38.82
CA THR A 51 -0.08 11.33 38.25
C THR A 51 -0.39 11.06 36.78
N ARG A 52 0.39 11.65 35.89
CA ARG A 52 0.28 11.44 34.43
C ARG A 52 1.07 10.20 34.01
N ARG A 53 0.45 9.36 33.17
CA ARG A 53 1.20 8.30 32.49
C ARG A 53 2.04 8.93 31.37
N THR A 54 3.15 8.27 31.07
CA THR A 54 4.01 8.59 29.91
C THR A 54 4.39 7.29 29.23
N ALA A 55 4.38 7.29 27.90
CA ALA A 55 4.85 6.17 27.09
C ALA A 55 6.34 6.28 26.74
N ASN A 56 7.03 7.34 27.18
CA ASN A 56 8.46 7.58 26.92
C ASN A 56 8.82 7.56 25.42
N TYR A 57 7.98 8.18 24.59
CA TYR A 57 8.19 8.25 23.15
C TYR A 57 9.54 8.89 22.79
N LYS A 58 10.16 8.37 21.74
CA LYS A 58 11.39 8.94 21.19
C LYS A 58 11.08 10.16 20.31
N PRO A 59 12.02 11.12 20.20
CA PRO A 59 11.89 12.26 19.29
C PRO A 59 11.77 11.79 17.82
N PRO A 60 11.35 12.70 16.91
CA PRO A 60 11.30 12.41 15.49
C PRO A 60 12.70 12.10 14.97
N ILE A 61 12.80 11.13 14.05
CA ILE A 61 14.08 10.73 13.43
C ILE A 61 14.60 11.85 12.53
N TRP A 62 13.69 12.54 11.83
CA TRP A 62 14.01 13.61 10.90
C TRP A 62 13.74 14.97 11.53
N SER A 63 14.78 15.79 11.65
CA SER A 63 14.62 17.16 12.10
C SER A 63 13.87 17.99 11.05
N TYR A 64 13.14 19.00 11.50
CA TYR A 64 12.51 19.95 10.60
C TYR A 64 13.51 20.61 9.63
N ASN A 65 14.70 21.00 10.11
CA ASN A 65 15.69 21.66 9.26
C ASN A 65 16.16 20.72 8.15
N TYR A 66 16.31 19.43 8.46
CA TYR A 66 16.57 18.41 7.45
C TYR A 66 15.44 18.35 6.42
N ILE A 67 14.18 18.25 6.85
CA ILE A 67 13.02 18.20 5.94
C ILE A 67 12.97 19.44 5.03
N GLN A 68 13.17 20.64 5.59
CA GLN A 68 13.16 21.88 4.81
C GLN A 68 14.35 22.00 3.85
N SER A 69 15.48 21.36 4.17
CA SER A 69 16.68 21.34 3.32
C SER A 69 16.59 20.37 2.15
N LEU A 70 15.58 19.49 2.12
CA LEU A 70 15.40 18.53 1.02
C LEU A 70 15.34 19.28 -0.31
N SER A 71 15.99 18.76 -1.34
CA SER A 71 15.92 19.30 -2.68
C SER A 71 16.06 18.16 -3.67
N SER A 72 15.45 18.31 -4.84
CA SER A 72 15.50 17.31 -5.89
C SER A 72 15.84 17.98 -7.21
N GLU A 73 16.86 17.45 -7.88
CA GLU A 73 17.20 17.84 -9.25
C GLU A 73 16.08 17.48 -10.25
N PHE A 74 15.24 16.49 -9.90
CA PHE A 74 14.15 15.99 -10.73
C PHE A 74 12.90 16.88 -10.77
N ALA A 75 12.89 18.00 -10.04
CA ALA A 75 11.79 18.98 -10.09
C ALA A 75 11.79 19.84 -11.38
N GLY A 76 12.81 19.69 -12.25
CA GLY A 76 12.97 20.50 -13.46
C GLY A 76 12.05 20.13 -14.63
N LYS A 77 11.69 21.13 -15.46
CA LYS A 77 10.86 20.96 -16.67
C LYS A 77 11.47 20.02 -17.72
N SER A 78 12.79 19.89 -17.76
CA SER A 78 13.50 18.98 -18.68
C SER A 78 13.13 17.52 -18.45
N TYR A 79 13.07 17.09 -17.19
CA TYR A 79 12.70 15.72 -16.82
C TYR A 79 11.23 15.43 -17.12
N ALA A 80 10.33 16.39 -16.87
CA ALA A 80 8.92 16.24 -17.23
C ALA A 80 8.72 16.01 -18.74
N LYS A 81 9.49 16.70 -19.59
CA LYS A 81 9.46 16.48 -21.03
C LYS A 81 9.93 15.06 -21.39
N LYS A 82 11.05 14.62 -20.81
CA LYS A 82 11.61 13.29 -21.07
C LYS A 82 10.67 12.16 -20.60
N VAL A 83 10.01 12.32 -19.44
CA VAL A 83 8.95 11.41 -18.99
C VAL A 83 7.84 11.32 -20.04
N GLN A 84 7.39 12.45 -20.58
CA GLN A 84 6.33 12.43 -21.59
C GLN A 84 6.75 11.72 -22.88
N GLU A 85 7.97 11.95 -23.36
CA GLU A 85 8.52 11.26 -24.53
C GLU A 85 8.53 9.73 -24.32
N LEU A 86 9.08 9.27 -23.19
CA LEU A 86 9.11 7.84 -22.84
C LEU A 86 7.71 7.25 -22.67
N LYS A 87 6.74 8.01 -22.16
CA LYS A 87 5.34 7.57 -22.08
C LYS A 87 4.74 7.30 -23.45
N GLU A 88 5.03 8.11 -24.46
CA GLU A 88 4.55 7.84 -25.83
C GLU A 88 5.16 6.57 -26.41
N ASP A 89 6.45 6.31 -26.14
CA ASP A 89 7.10 5.06 -26.56
C ASP A 89 6.42 3.84 -25.93
N VAL A 90 6.09 3.90 -24.63
CA VAL A 90 5.38 2.82 -23.93
C VAL A 90 3.94 2.64 -24.44
N ARG A 91 3.23 3.73 -24.78
CA ARG A 91 1.91 3.61 -25.43
C ARG A 91 2.00 2.89 -26.77
N ALA A 92 3.02 3.21 -27.57
CA ALA A 92 3.25 2.52 -28.83
C ALA A 92 3.54 1.03 -28.61
N MET A 93 4.27 0.67 -27.54
CA MET A 93 4.47 -0.74 -27.16
C MET A 93 3.16 -1.44 -26.82
N LEU A 94 2.32 -0.85 -25.96
CA LEU A 94 1.01 -1.41 -25.57
C LEU A 94 0.10 -1.66 -26.78
N VAL A 95 0.11 -0.79 -27.78
CA VAL A 95 -0.67 -0.94 -29.02
C VAL A 95 -0.09 -2.02 -29.95
N LYS A 96 1.24 -2.17 -29.96
CA LYS A 96 1.96 -3.08 -30.86
C LYS A 96 1.83 -4.54 -30.43
N VAL A 97 1.87 -4.84 -29.13
CA VAL A 97 1.73 -6.22 -28.62
C VAL A 97 0.32 -6.74 -28.94
N LYS A 98 0.25 -7.88 -29.63
CA LYS A 98 -1.02 -8.51 -30.06
C LYS A 98 -1.35 -9.81 -29.34
N ASP A 99 -0.32 -10.50 -28.86
CA ASP A 99 -0.50 -11.73 -28.11
C ASP A 99 -1.03 -11.43 -26.70
N PRO A 100 -2.15 -12.04 -26.27
CA PRO A 100 -2.77 -11.74 -24.98
C PRO A 100 -1.84 -11.96 -23.78
N LEU A 101 -1.03 -13.02 -23.79
CA LEU A 101 -0.12 -13.31 -22.67
C LEU A 101 0.94 -12.22 -22.55
N HIS A 102 1.59 -11.86 -23.66
CA HIS A 102 2.57 -10.76 -23.66
C HIS A 102 1.94 -9.40 -23.30
N GLN A 103 0.67 -9.16 -23.66
CA GLN A 103 -0.05 -7.96 -23.21
C GLN A 103 -0.21 -7.95 -21.70
N MET A 104 -0.61 -9.07 -21.10
CA MET A 104 -0.74 -9.21 -19.65
C MET A 104 0.60 -9.09 -18.92
N GLU A 105 1.67 -9.70 -19.43
CA GLU A 105 3.02 -9.59 -18.85
C GLU A 105 3.53 -8.13 -18.89
N LEU A 106 3.23 -7.40 -19.96
CA LEU A 106 3.55 -5.97 -20.06
C LEU A 106 2.75 -5.14 -19.05
N ILE A 107 1.45 -5.40 -18.89
CA ILE A 107 0.60 -4.73 -17.91
C ILE A 107 1.11 -5.00 -16.49
N ASP A 108 1.41 -6.25 -16.16
CA ASP A 108 1.96 -6.64 -14.86
C ASP A 108 3.28 -5.91 -14.57
N THR A 109 4.18 -5.89 -15.57
CA THR A 109 5.45 -5.16 -15.47
C THR A 109 5.23 -3.67 -15.21
N LEU A 110 4.28 -3.02 -15.92
CA LEU A 110 3.95 -1.62 -15.70
C LEU A 110 3.39 -1.35 -14.30
N GLN A 111 2.51 -2.22 -13.79
CA GLN A 111 1.97 -2.10 -12.44
C GLN A 111 3.08 -2.23 -11.40
N ARG A 112 3.92 -3.25 -11.51
CA ARG A 112 5.00 -3.54 -10.56
C ARG A 112 6.11 -2.48 -10.60
N LEU A 113 6.36 -1.85 -11.76
CA LEU A 113 7.25 -0.69 -11.88
C LEU A 113 6.62 0.62 -11.36
N GLY A 114 5.35 0.59 -10.95
CA GLY A 114 4.63 1.77 -10.47
C GLY A 114 4.31 2.79 -11.55
N LEU A 115 4.15 2.33 -12.81
CA LEU A 115 3.90 3.14 -14.01
C LEU A 115 2.46 3.03 -14.53
N SER A 116 1.69 2.04 -14.08
CA SER A 116 0.34 1.74 -14.60
C SER A 116 -0.61 2.95 -14.60
N TYR A 117 -0.53 3.81 -13.58
CA TYR A 117 -1.38 5.01 -13.43
C TYR A 117 -1.27 6.02 -14.59
N HIS A 118 -0.25 5.91 -15.44
CA HIS A 118 -0.12 6.73 -16.65
C HIS A 118 -0.91 6.19 -17.85
N PHE A 119 -1.34 4.93 -17.78
CA PHE A 119 -1.87 4.13 -18.88
C PHE A 119 -3.19 3.44 -18.51
N ASP A 120 -3.91 3.94 -17.50
CA ASP A 120 -5.15 3.31 -17.00
C ASP A 120 -6.16 3.05 -18.12
N ARG A 121 -6.30 3.98 -19.07
CA ARG A 121 -7.22 3.82 -20.20
C ARG A 121 -6.81 2.68 -21.12
N GLU A 122 -5.54 2.64 -21.50
CA GLU A 122 -4.97 1.61 -22.36
C GLU A 122 -5.07 0.23 -21.70
N ILE A 123 -4.73 0.14 -20.41
CA ILE A 123 -4.81 -1.10 -19.62
C ILE A 123 -6.26 -1.59 -19.55
N GLN A 124 -7.22 -0.72 -19.23
CA GLN A 124 -8.63 -1.10 -19.13
C GLN A 124 -9.20 -1.59 -20.49
N LEU A 125 -8.82 -0.96 -21.60
CA LEU A 125 -9.23 -1.40 -22.93
C LEU A 125 -8.67 -2.78 -23.30
N ILE A 126 -7.41 -3.04 -22.97
CA ILE A 126 -6.76 -4.33 -23.23
C ILE A 126 -7.42 -5.43 -22.37
N LEU A 127 -7.57 -5.19 -21.06
CA LEU A 127 -8.18 -6.16 -20.15
C LEU A 127 -9.65 -6.43 -20.49
N GLY A 128 -10.43 -5.40 -20.88
CA GLY A 128 -11.79 -5.59 -21.37
C GLY A 128 -11.85 -6.48 -22.61
N THR A 129 -10.92 -6.30 -23.55
CA THR A 129 -10.84 -7.16 -24.75
C THR A 129 -10.50 -8.61 -24.39
N ILE A 130 -9.63 -8.83 -23.39
CA ILE A 130 -9.28 -10.16 -22.89
C ILE A 130 -10.49 -10.81 -22.22
N TYR A 131 -11.19 -10.06 -21.37
CA TYR A 131 -12.42 -10.49 -20.69
C TYR A 131 -13.51 -10.93 -21.66
N ASP A 132 -13.83 -10.10 -22.67
CA ASP A 132 -14.87 -10.39 -23.65
C ASP A 132 -14.56 -11.67 -24.46
N LYS A 133 -13.29 -11.87 -24.80
CA LYS A 133 -12.82 -13.09 -25.49
C LYS A 133 -12.96 -14.34 -24.62
N ARG A 134 -12.62 -14.25 -23.33
CA ARG A 134 -12.78 -15.34 -22.35
C ARG A 134 -14.25 -15.71 -22.21
N SER A 135 -15.15 -14.74 -22.03
CA SER A 135 -16.59 -14.98 -21.91
C SER A 135 -17.21 -15.56 -23.17
N SER A 136 -16.67 -15.25 -24.35
CA SER A 136 -17.17 -15.75 -25.63
C SER A 136 -16.64 -17.14 -26.00
N ASN A 137 -15.49 -17.57 -25.48
CA ASN A 137 -14.86 -18.85 -25.77
C ASN A 137 -14.91 -19.80 -24.56
N SER A 138 -15.97 -20.61 -24.49
CA SER A 138 -16.20 -21.57 -23.39
C SER A 138 -15.24 -22.77 -23.34
N LYS A 139 -14.18 -22.81 -24.15
CA LYS A 139 -13.21 -23.92 -24.23
C LYS A 139 -11.78 -23.37 -24.31
N LEU A 140 -11.23 -22.93 -23.19
CA LEU A 140 -9.80 -22.67 -23.08
C LEU A 140 -9.11 -23.93 -22.56
N THR A 141 -8.95 -24.89 -23.47
CA THR A 141 -8.42 -26.23 -23.17
C THR A 141 -6.90 -26.34 -23.31
N GLN A 142 -6.13 -25.25 -23.42
CA GLN A 142 -4.67 -25.31 -23.61
C GLN A 142 -3.86 -24.14 -23.03
N GLU A 143 -4.37 -23.43 -22.01
CA GLU A 143 -3.59 -22.34 -21.38
C GLU A 143 -2.75 -22.86 -20.21
N SER A 144 -1.54 -22.32 -20.05
CA SER A 144 -0.69 -22.64 -18.90
C SER A 144 -1.30 -22.09 -17.60
N LEU A 145 -1.00 -22.72 -16.48
CA LEU A 145 -1.42 -22.23 -15.15
C LEU A 145 -0.98 -20.77 -14.94
N TYR A 146 0.23 -20.43 -15.42
CA TYR A 146 0.75 -19.07 -15.39
C TYR A 146 -0.16 -18.07 -16.09
N ALA A 147 -0.57 -18.35 -17.33
CA ALA A 147 -1.41 -17.44 -18.12
C ALA A 147 -2.77 -17.23 -17.45
N VAL A 148 -3.42 -18.31 -16.99
CA VAL A 148 -4.73 -18.25 -16.34
C VAL A 148 -4.67 -17.51 -15.01
N ALA A 149 -3.64 -17.77 -14.19
CA ALA A 149 -3.47 -17.09 -12.92
C ALA A 149 -3.18 -15.60 -13.08
N LEU A 150 -2.33 -15.24 -14.06
CA LEU A 150 -2.04 -13.86 -14.39
C LEU A 150 -3.29 -13.11 -14.89
N GLU A 151 -4.03 -13.73 -15.82
CA GLU A 151 -5.27 -13.15 -16.34
C GLU A 151 -6.29 -12.92 -15.22
N PHE A 152 -6.52 -13.94 -14.39
CA PHE A 152 -7.44 -13.85 -13.26
C PHE A 152 -7.09 -12.69 -12.33
N ARG A 153 -5.81 -12.60 -11.94
CA ARG A 153 -5.33 -11.55 -11.04
C ARG A 153 -5.56 -10.17 -11.65
N LEU A 154 -5.13 -9.95 -12.89
CA LEU A 154 -5.25 -8.65 -13.54
C LEU A 154 -6.72 -8.27 -13.75
N LEU A 155 -7.57 -9.20 -14.18
CA LEU A 155 -9.00 -8.95 -14.36
C LEU A 155 -9.66 -8.56 -13.03
N ARG A 156 -9.45 -9.32 -11.96
CA ARG A 156 -10.04 -9.02 -10.65
C ARG A 156 -9.55 -7.71 -10.05
N GLN A 157 -8.25 -7.45 -10.16
CA GLN A 157 -7.66 -6.18 -9.71
C GLN A 157 -8.30 -4.97 -10.40
N HIS A 158 -8.75 -5.14 -11.65
CA HIS A 158 -9.40 -4.10 -12.44
C HIS A 158 -10.94 -4.12 -12.36
N GLY A 159 -11.52 -4.96 -11.49
CA GLY A 159 -12.96 -4.98 -11.18
C GLY A 159 -13.80 -5.86 -12.10
N PHE A 160 -13.19 -6.73 -12.91
CA PHE A 160 -13.92 -7.71 -13.72
C PHE A 160 -14.35 -8.92 -12.86
N ASP A 161 -15.55 -9.43 -13.13
CA ASP A 161 -16.07 -10.63 -12.47
C ASP A 161 -15.55 -11.89 -13.16
N THR A 162 -14.58 -12.54 -12.52
CA THR A 162 -13.95 -13.77 -12.99
C THR A 162 -14.14 -14.88 -11.95
N SER A 163 -14.72 -16.01 -12.35
CA SER A 163 -15.01 -17.14 -11.46
C SER A 163 -13.76 -17.94 -11.06
N GLN A 164 -13.67 -18.40 -9.81
CA GLN A 164 -12.63 -19.34 -9.34
C GLN A 164 -12.61 -20.67 -10.11
N GLU A 165 -13.72 -21.05 -10.76
CA GLU A 165 -13.85 -22.35 -11.44
C GLU A 165 -12.89 -22.53 -12.61
N ILE A 166 -12.29 -21.44 -13.11
CA ILE A 166 -11.24 -21.50 -14.13
C ILE A 166 -10.01 -22.29 -13.64
N PHE A 167 -9.82 -22.42 -12.32
CA PHE A 167 -8.71 -23.16 -11.73
C PHE A 167 -9.02 -24.64 -11.53
N SER A 168 -10.29 -25.06 -11.67
CA SER A 168 -10.71 -26.44 -11.44
C SER A 168 -10.06 -27.42 -12.43
N SER A 169 -9.74 -26.99 -13.65
CA SER A 169 -9.04 -27.80 -14.65
C SER A 169 -7.55 -28.01 -14.39
N PHE A 170 -6.95 -27.25 -13.47
CA PHE A 170 -5.52 -27.34 -13.14
C PHE A 170 -5.24 -28.23 -11.93
N ARG A 171 -6.28 -28.82 -11.35
CA ARG A 171 -6.18 -29.69 -10.18
C ARG A 171 -6.00 -31.14 -10.61
N ASP A 172 -5.05 -31.82 -9.99
CA ASP A 172 -4.93 -33.27 -10.07
C ASP A 172 -6.04 -33.98 -9.26
N GLU A 173 -6.07 -35.32 -9.29
CA GLU A 173 -7.05 -36.13 -8.54
C GLU A 173 -6.98 -35.90 -7.01
N LYS A 174 -5.87 -35.36 -6.51
CA LYS A 174 -5.64 -35.03 -5.09
C LYS A 174 -5.93 -33.55 -4.79
N GLY A 175 -6.28 -32.74 -5.79
CA GLY A 175 -6.55 -31.31 -5.67
C GLY A 175 -5.31 -30.40 -5.75
N ASN A 176 -4.13 -30.93 -6.10
CA ASN A 176 -2.89 -30.18 -6.23
C ASN A 176 -2.76 -29.54 -7.62
N PHE A 177 -1.98 -28.46 -7.69
CA PHE A 177 -1.68 -27.77 -8.95
C PHE A 177 -0.33 -28.25 -9.51
N GLY A 178 -0.16 -28.23 -10.83
CA GLY A 178 1.05 -28.74 -11.52
C GLY A 178 2.36 -28.02 -11.16
N ASP A 179 3.50 -28.57 -11.61
CA ASP A 179 4.82 -28.34 -10.98
C ASP A 179 5.67 -27.16 -11.52
N ASP A 180 5.17 -26.29 -12.39
CA ASP A 180 5.97 -25.14 -12.85
C ASP A 180 5.96 -23.99 -11.83
N CYS A 181 7.13 -23.61 -11.33
CA CYS A 181 7.26 -22.59 -10.29
C CYS A 181 6.72 -21.22 -10.73
N LYS A 182 6.88 -20.83 -12.00
CA LYS A 182 6.34 -19.55 -12.51
C LYS A 182 4.81 -19.56 -12.46
N GLY A 183 4.18 -20.66 -12.86
CA GLY A 183 2.74 -20.90 -12.69
C GLY A 183 2.27 -20.91 -11.24
N ILE A 184 3.00 -21.60 -10.36
CA ILE A 184 2.67 -21.69 -8.92
C ILE A 184 2.77 -20.33 -8.22
N LEU A 185 3.79 -19.54 -8.54
CA LEU A 185 3.93 -18.18 -8.02
C LEU A 185 2.79 -17.28 -8.50
N ALA A 186 2.42 -17.37 -9.79
CA ALA A 186 1.29 -16.60 -10.30
C ALA A 186 -0.03 -17.01 -9.63
N LEU A 187 -0.24 -18.30 -9.38
CA LEU A 187 -1.42 -18.81 -8.66
C LEU A 187 -1.43 -18.33 -7.21
N TYR A 188 -0.29 -18.34 -6.53
CA TYR A 188 -0.15 -17.80 -5.17
C TYR A 188 -0.65 -16.35 -5.14
N GLU A 189 -0.13 -15.49 -6.03
CA GLU A 189 -0.52 -14.07 -6.09
C GLU A 189 -2.00 -13.88 -6.48
N ALA A 190 -2.50 -14.68 -7.42
CA ALA A 190 -3.90 -14.65 -7.83
C ALA A 190 -4.86 -15.04 -6.68
N ALA A 191 -4.47 -16.01 -5.86
CA ALA A 191 -5.32 -16.53 -4.80
C ALA A 191 -5.62 -15.50 -3.68
N TYR A 192 -4.78 -14.46 -3.52
CA TYR A 192 -5.04 -13.35 -2.59
C TYR A 192 -6.08 -12.35 -3.08
N TYR A 193 -6.62 -12.52 -4.29
CA TYR A 193 -7.80 -11.81 -4.78
C TYR A 193 -9.10 -12.60 -4.54
N CYS A 194 -9.07 -13.62 -3.68
CA CYS A 194 -10.26 -14.38 -3.29
C CYS A 194 -11.30 -13.51 -2.59
N VAL A 195 -12.57 -13.90 -2.73
CA VAL A 195 -13.68 -13.34 -1.96
C VAL A 195 -14.33 -14.41 -1.09
N GLU A 196 -15.20 -14.00 -0.17
CA GLU A 196 -15.92 -14.91 0.72
C GLU A 196 -16.70 -15.96 -0.09
N GLY A 197 -16.62 -17.24 0.33
CA GLY A 197 -17.25 -18.37 -0.37
C GLY A 197 -16.36 -19.07 -1.41
N GLU A 198 -15.16 -18.56 -1.71
CA GLU A 198 -14.25 -19.14 -2.70
C GLU A 198 -13.26 -20.14 -2.11
N SER A 199 -13.75 -21.34 -1.82
CA SER A 199 -12.98 -22.40 -1.17
C SER A 199 -11.77 -22.89 -1.97
N ILE A 200 -11.73 -22.68 -3.30
CA ILE A 200 -10.59 -23.10 -4.15
C ILE A 200 -9.31 -22.42 -3.69
N PHE A 201 -9.39 -21.13 -3.32
CA PHE A 201 -8.22 -20.33 -2.99
C PHE A 201 -7.64 -20.63 -1.63
N HIS A 202 -8.42 -21.10 -0.65
CA HIS A 202 -7.88 -21.51 0.64
C HIS A 202 -6.87 -22.67 0.47
N ASN A 203 -7.26 -23.69 -0.31
CA ASN A 203 -6.38 -24.82 -0.60
C ASN A 203 -5.20 -24.40 -1.49
N ALA A 204 -5.43 -23.51 -2.47
CA ALA A 204 -4.38 -23.01 -3.34
C ALA A 204 -3.30 -22.24 -2.57
N ILE A 205 -3.69 -21.35 -1.64
CA ILE A 205 -2.73 -20.59 -0.82
C ILE A 205 -1.86 -21.54 0.00
N ASN A 206 -2.45 -22.54 0.67
CA ASN A 206 -1.68 -23.51 1.47
C ASN A 206 -0.70 -24.29 0.60
N PHE A 207 -1.18 -24.89 -0.49
CA PHE A 207 -0.36 -25.68 -1.42
C PHE A 207 0.79 -24.86 -2.02
N THR A 208 0.48 -23.70 -2.60
CA THR A 208 1.48 -22.84 -3.25
C THR A 208 2.49 -22.28 -2.24
N THR A 209 2.07 -21.96 -1.01
CA THR A 209 2.98 -21.53 0.06
C THR A 209 4.01 -22.61 0.41
N GLU A 210 3.57 -23.86 0.56
CA GLU A 210 4.47 -24.98 0.85
C GLU A 210 5.45 -25.22 -0.30
N TYR A 211 4.92 -25.28 -1.53
CA TYR A 211 5.74 -25.43 -2.74
C TYR A 211 6.80 -24.33 -2.85
N LEU A 212 6.42 -23.06 -2.74
CA LEU A 212 7.35 -21.93 -2.90
C LEU A 212 8.42 -21.92 -1.81
N LYS A 213 8.08 -22.29 -0.57
CA LYS A 213 9.06 -22.44 0.52
C LYS A 213 10.09 -23.51 0.22
N GLU A 214 9.66 -24.64 -0.34
CA GLU A 214 10.57 -25.72 -0.71
C GLU A 214 11.40 -25.36 -1.94
N TYR A 215 10.81 -24.69 -2.94
CA TYR A 215 11.50 -24.17 -4.12
C TYR A 215 12.62 -23.21 -3.73
N VAL A 216 12.33 -22.21 -2.90
CA VAL A 216 13.31 -21.23 -2.41
C VAL A 216 14.49 -21.88 -1.66
N LYS A 217 14.24 -22.96 -0.91
CA LYS A 217 15.29 -23.65 -0.14
C LYS A 217 16.21 -24.48 -1.03
N HIS A 218 15.67 -25.11 -2.06
CA HIS A 218 16.35 -26.19 -2.78
C HIS A 218 16.70 -25.87 -4.24
N SER A 219 15.97 -24.96 -4.88
CA SER A 219 16.24 -24.56 -6.27
C SER A 219 17.24 -23.39 -6.31
N LYS A 220 18.25 -23.52 -7.17
CA LYS A 220 19.21 -22.44 -7.50
C LYS A 220 19.21 -22.12 -8.99
N ASP A 221 18.27 -22.70 -9.75
CA ASP A 221 18.35 -22.71 -11.21
C ASP A 221 17.83 -21.40 -11.82
N ASP A 222 16.93 -20.71 -11.11
CA ASP A 222 16.41 -19.39 -11.49
C ASP A 222 16.47 -18.42 -10.29
N GLU A 223 17.53 -17.60 -10.26
CA GLU A 223 17.76 -16.59 -9.21
C GLU A 223 16.66 -15.53 -9.21
N TYR A 224 16.13 -15.18 -10.38
CA TYR A 224 15.08 -14.18 -10.52
C TYR A 224 13.78 -14.68 -9.94
N LEU A 225 13.33 -15.87 -10.35
CA LEU A 225 12.11 -16.48 -9.84
C LEU A 225 12.21 -16.78 -8.34
N SER A 226 13.38 -17.21 -7.85
CA SER A 226 13.64 -17.39 -6.42
C SER A 226 13.54 -16.08 -5.64
N THR A 227 14.01 -14.97 -6.22
CA THR A 227 13.88 -13.63 -5.62
C THR A 227 12.41 -13.20 -5.54
N LEU A 228 11.65 -13.42 -6.62
CA LEU A 228 10.22 -13.12 -6.65
C LEU A 228 9.42 -13.98 -5.65
N ALA A 229 9.70 -15.28 -5.59
CA ALA A 229 9.04 -16.21 -4.68
C ALA A 229 9.31 -15.88 -3.21
N ASN A 230 10.57 -15.57 -2.87
CA ASN A 230 10.92 -15.11 -1.51
C ASN A 230 10.15 -13.86 -1.11
N HIS A 231 10.10 -12.87 -2.01
CA HIS A 231 9.38 -11.64 -1.76
C HIS A 231 7.88 -11.89 -1.60
N ALA A 232 7.24 -12.65 -2.49
CA ALA A 232 5.83 -12.99 -2.39
C ALA A 232 5.49 -13.69 -1.06
N LEU A 233 6.34 -14.60 -0.57
CA LEU A 233 6.16 -15.30 0.70
C LEU A 233 6.27 -14.40 1.94
N GLU A 234 6.95 -13.26 1.87
CA GLU A 234 6.97 -12.27 2.95
C GLU A 234 5.63 -11.53 3.05
N LEU A 235 5.09 -11.14 1.91
CA LEU A 235 3.80 -10.47 1.76
C LEU A 235 3.35 -10.60 0.30
N PRO A 236 2.13 -11.07 0.02
CA PRO A 236 1.63 -11.16 -1.36
C PRO A 236 1.48 -9.78 -1.98
N LEU A 237 1.62 -9.69 -3.30
CA LEU A 237 1.57 -8.46 -4.09
C LEU A 237 0.31 -7.64 -3.79
N GLN A 238 -0.84 -8.30 -3.63
CA GLN A 238 -2.12 -7.64 -3.34
C GLN A 238 -2.13 -6.84 -2.03
N TRP A 239 -1.25 -7.17 -1.08
CA TRP A 239 -1.17 -6.50 0.23
C TRP A 239 -0.01 -5.51 0.30
N ARG A 240 0.75 -5.34 -0.79
CA ARG A 240 1.92 -4.46 -0.83
C ARG A 240 1.54 -3.02 -1.14
N MET A 241 2.26 -2.10 -0.50
CA MET A 241 2.21 -0.69 -0.87
C MET A 241 2.90 -0.48 -2.22
N LEU A 242 2.15 -0.05 -3.23
CA LEU A 242 2.60 0.08 -4.63
C LEU A 242 3.93 0.83 -4.78
N ARG A 243 4.16 1.91 -4.02
CA ARG A 243 5.42 2.68 -4.14
C ARG A 243 6.63 2.00 -3.53
N LEU A 244 6.44 1.19 -2.50
CA LEU A 244 7.53 0.38 -1.96
C LEU A 244 7.82 -0.78 -2.89
N GLU A 245 6.78 -1.43 -3.41
CA GLU A 245 6.92 -2.47 -4.43
C GLU A 245 7.67 -1.94 -5.66
N ALA A 246 7.27 -0.78 -6.18
CA ALA A 246 7.93 -0.17 -7.33
C ALA A 246 9.42 0.08 -7.10
N ARG A 247 9.80 0.56 -5.89
CA ARG A 247 11.22 0.79 -5.58
C ARG A 247 12.01 -0.53 -5.60
N TRP A 248 11.48 -1.57 -4.98
CA TRP A 248 12.11 -2.89 -4.92
C TRP A 248 12.16 -3.53 -6.31
N PHE A 249 11.05 -3.49 -7.06
CA PHE A 249 10.92 -4.14 -8.35
C PHE A 249 11.76 -3.47 -9.43
N ILE A 250 11.98 -2.15 -9.38
CA ILE A 250 12.94 -1.47 -10.28
C ILE A 250 14.34 -2.12 -10.19
N ASP A 251 14.81 -2.38 -8.97
CA ASP A 251 16.15 -2.96 -8.74
C ASP A 251 16.20 -4.43 -9.19
N VAL A 252 15.10 -5.18 -9.02
CA VAL A 252 14.97 -6.57 -9.48
C VAL A 252 14.86 -6.66 -11.00
N TYR A 253 14.06 -5.79 -11.61
CA TYR A 253 13.86 -5.70 -13.06
C TYR A 253 15.15 -5.32 -13.78
N GLU A 254 15.95 -4.40 -13.22
CA GLU A 254 17.26 -4.02 -13.77
C GLU A 254 18.27 -5.18 -13.83
N LYS A 255 18.25 -6.05 -12.81
CA LYS A 255 19.13 -7.23 -12.74
C LYS A 255 18.70 -8.35 -13.70
N HIS A 256 17.44 -8.37 -14.11
CA HIS A 256 16.89 -9.39 -15.00
C HIS A 256 17.22 -9.12 -16.48
N HIS A 257 18.52 -9.19 -16.82
CA HIS A 257 19.05 -8.72 -18.11
C HIS A 257 18.42 -9.34 -19.37
N GLN A 258 17.81 -10.53 -19.29
CA GLN A 258 17.28 -11.24 -20.46
C GLN A 258 15.95 -10.64 -20.97
N ASP A 259 15.05 -10.24 -20.07
CA ASP A 259 13.70 -9.75 -20.43
C ASP A 259 13.46 -8.28 -20.06
N MET A 260 14.48 -7.59 -19.56
CA MET A 260 14.40 -6.18 -19.20
C MET A 260 14.30 -5.28 -20.45
N ASN A 261 13.27 -4.44 -20.49
CA ASN A 261 13.09 -3.43 -21.50
C ASN A 261 13.71 -2.09 -21.03
N PRO A 262 14.72 -1.56 -21.74
CA PRO A 262 15.44 -0.36 -21.30
C PRO A 262 14.56 0.89 -21.24
N VAL A 263 13.53 0.99 -22.11
CA VAL A 263 12.59 2.13 -22.10
C VAL A 263 11.72 2.08 -20.85
N LEU A 264 11.23 0.89 -20.46
CA LEU A 264 10.45 0.72 -19.24
C LEU A 264 11.29 1.02 -17.99
N LEU A 265 12.53 0.54 -17.96
CA LEU A 265 13.44 0.79 -16.83
C LEU A 265 13.79 2.29 -16.70
N GLU A 266 14.10 2.95 -17.82
CA GLU A 266 14.38 4.39 -17.83
C GLU A 266 13.17 5.19 -17.36
N LEU A 267 11.98 4.89 -17.89
CA LEU A 267 10.74 5.54 -17.48
C LEU A 267 10.45 5.30 -15.99
N ALA A 268 10.60 4.07 -15.50
CA ALA A 268 10.34 3.73 -14.10
C ALA A 268 11.24 4.52 -13.14
N LYS A 269 12.55 4.57 -13.41
CA LYS A 269 13.50 5.34 -12.60
C LYS A 269 13.20 6.83 -12.64
N LEU A 270 12.93 7.36 -13.83
CA LEU A 270 12.70 8.79 -14.00
C LEU A 270 11.39 9.22 -13.34
N ASP A 271 10.29 8.51 -13.60
CA ASP A 271 8.99 8.74 -12.98
C ASP A 271 9.09 8.66 -11.46
N PHE A 272 9.78 7.63 -10.94
CA PHE A 272 9.96 7.46 -9.50
C PHE A 272 10.59 8.69 -8.85
N ASN A 273 11.65 9.23 -9.46
CA ASN A 273 12.35 10.38 -8.93
C ASN A 273 11.56 11.70 -9.08
N VAL A 274 10.85 11.88 -10.20
CA VAL A 274 9.96 13.05 -10.42
C VAL A 274 8.82 13.07 -9.41
N VAL A 275 8.17 11.92 -9.19
CA VAL A 275 7.10 11.79 -8.21
C VAL A 275 7.65 11.96 -6.78
N GLN A 276 8.82 11.39 -6.48
CA GLN A 276 9.48 11.62 -5.18
C GLN A 276 9.79 13.11 -4.93
N ALA A 277 10.19 13.87 -5.96
CA ALA A 277 10.37 15.31 -5.83
C ALA A 277 9.07 16.02 -5.40
N THR A 278 7.93 15.59 -5.93
CA THR A 278 6.60 16.10 -5.53
C THR A 278 6.31 15.79 -4.06
N TYR A 279 6.65 14.58 -3.60
CA TYR A 279 6.47 14.22 -2.18
C TYR A 279 7.31 15.08 -1.25
N GLN A 280 8.55 15.41 -1.63
CA GLN A 280 9.41 16.27 -0.83
C GLN A 280 8.79 17.66 -0.64
N GLU A 281 8.18 18.22 -1.68
CA GLU A 281 7.48 19.51 -1.59
C GLU A 281 6.20 19.43 -0.74
N ASP A 282 5.40 18.37 -0.90
CA ASP A 282 4.22 18.13 -0.05
C ASP A 282 4.61 18.02 1.43
N LEU A 283 5.71 17.32 1.72
CA LEU A 283 6.24 17.12 3.05
C LEU A 283 6.82 18.39 3.67
N LYS A 284 7.51 19.24 2.88
CA LYS A 284 7.96 20.56 3.35
C LYS A 284 6.77 21.42 3.75
N HIS A 285 5.70 21.37 2.98
CA HIS A 285 4.49 22.11 3.27
C HIS A 285 3.83 21.64 4.58
N THR A 286 3.66 20.33 4.76
CA THR A 286 3.07 19.77 5.99
C THR A 286 3.98 19.98 7.21
N SER A 287 5.30 19.92 7.06
CA SER A 287 6.24 20.20 8.17
C SER A 287 6.26 21.66 8.60
N THR A 288 6.12 22.61 7.67
CA THR A 288 5.91 24.02 8.02
C THR A 288 4.60 24.22 8.77
N TRP A 289 3.52 23.56 8.35
CA TRP A 289 2.25 23.60 9.07
C TRP A 289 2.40 23.01 10.49
N TRP A 290 3.01 21.82 10.61
CA TRP A 290 3.16 21.14 11.90
C TRP A 290 3.97 21.95 12.89
N ARG A 291 5.07 22.55 12.44
CA ARG A 291 5.85 23.48 13.27
C ARG A 291 5.01 24.68 13.74
N LYS A 292 4.15 25.24 12.88
CA LYS A 292 3.30 26.39 13.23
C LYS A 292 2.23 26.05 14.28
N THR A 293 1.78 24.80 14.37
CA THR A 293 0.83 24.40 15.44
C THR A 293 1.51 24.43 16.82
N GLY A 294 2.83 24.18 16.86
CA GLY A 294 3.61 24.04 18.08
C GLY A 294 3.23 22.81 18.92
N LEU A 295 2.41 21.90 18.38
CA LEU A 295 1.90 20.74 19.13
C LEU A 295 3.03 19.77 19.47
N GLY A 296 3.95 19.49 18.53
CA GLY A 296 5.10 18.60 18.79
C GLY A 296 6.05 19.09 19.89
N GLU A 297 6.09 20.41 20.14
CA GLU A 297 6.93 21.01 21.20
C GLU A 297 6.16 21.14 22.52
N LYS A 298 4.88 21.54 22.47
CA LYS A 298 4.05 21.81 23.65
C LYS A 298 3.49 20.53 24.27
N LEU A 299 3.23 19.50 23.47
CA LEU A 299 2.69 18.22 23.93
C LEU A 299 3.81 17.18 23.96
N ASN A 300 4.77 17.37 24.87
CA ASN A 300 5.94 16.50 25.00
C ASN A 300 5.63 15.04 25.37
N PHE A 301 4.40 14.74 25.76
CA PHE A 301 3.90 13.39 26.01
C PHE A 301 3.42 12.67 24.75
N ALA A 302 3.13 13.40 23.67
CA ALA A 302 2.60 12.86 22.43
C ALA A 302 3.73 12.56 21.42
N ARG A 303 3.44 11.64 20.50
CA ARG A 303 4.30 11.22 19.40
C ARG A 303 4.42 12.35 18.36
N ASP A 304 5.63 12.87 18.17
CA ASP A 304 5.96 13.71 17.02
C ASP A 304 6.40 12.82 15.84
N ARG A 305 5.43 12.48 14.98
CA ARG A 305 5.55 11.48 13.91
C ARG A 305 5.01 11.97 12.57
N LEU A 306 5.30 13.23 12.24
CA LEU A 306 4.81 13.84 11.00
C LEU A 306 5.31 13.11 9.74
N MET A 307 6.57 12.68 9.73
CA MET A 307 7.16 11.96 8.59
C MET A 307 6.47 10.62 8.36
N GLU A 308 6.24 9.86 9.43
CA GLU A 308 5.55 8.58 9.39
C GLU A 308 4.08 8.76 8.97
N SER A 309 3.43 9.81 9.48
CA SER A 309 2.07 10.20 9.07
C SER A 309 2.01 10.52 7.58
N PHE A 310 3.00 11.26 7.05
CA PHE A 310 3.13 11.58 5.64
C PHE A 310 3.38 10.34 4.78
N PHE A 311 4.30 9.48 5.21
CA PHE A 311 4.62 8.23 4.54
C PHE A 311 3.37 7.34 4.38
N TRP A 312 2.52 7.28 5.41
CA TRP A 312 1.26 6.56 5.34
C TRP A 312 0.33 7.12 4.26
N THR A 313 0.27 8.45 4.08
CA THR A 313 -0.53 9.06 3.01
C THR A 313 0.00 8.81 1.61
N VAL A 314 1.32 8.74 1.45
CA VAL A 314 1.96 8.33 0.18
C VAL A 314 1.53 6.91 -0.18
N GLY A 315 1.42 6.02 0.81
CA GLY A 315 0.94 4.67 0.58
C GLY A 315 -0.49 4.57 0.08
N MET A 316 -1.36 5.50 0.48
CA MET A 316 -2.77 5.54 0.06
C MET A 316 -3.02 6.35 -1.21
N THR A 317 -2.23 7.41 -1.44
CA THR A 317 -2.49 8.42 -2.49
C THR A 317 -1.18 8.88 -3.12
N PHE A 318 -0.51 7.96 -3.81
CA PHE A 318 0.83 8.19 -4.32
C PHE A 318 0.86 9.08 -5.59
N GLU A 319 -0.22 9.10 -6.35
CA GLU A 319 -0.22 9.71 -7.67
C GLU A 319 -0.04 11.23 -7.58
N PRO A 320 0.85 11.85 -8.37
CA PRO A 320 1.31 13.22 -8.16
C PRO A 320 0.16 14.25 -8.14
N GLN A 321 -0.92 14.04 -8.89
CA GLN A 321 -2.09 14.91 -8.95
C GLN A 321 -2.84 15.05 -7.61
N PHE A 322 -2.68 14.09 -6.69
CA PHE A 322 -3.36 14.09 -5.39
C PHE A 322 -2.57 14.79 -4.27
N GLY A 323 -1.67 15.71 -4.59
CA GLY A 323 -0.84 16.42 -3.60
C GLY A 323 -1.64 17.19 -2.55
N TYR A 324 -2.82 17.74 -2.88
CA TYR A 324 -3.70 18.33 -1.87
C TYR A 324 -4.20 17.28 -0.87
N CYS A 325 -4.70 16.14 -1.37
CA CYS A 325 -5.17 15.04 -0.53
C CYS A 325 -4.06 14.50 0.37
N ARG A 326 -2.86 14.24 -0.16
CA ARG A 326 -1.70 13.82 0.65
C ARG A 326 -1.42 14.81 1.79
N ARG A 327 -1.37 16.10 1.48
CA ARG A 327 -1.08 17.15 2.47
C ARG A 327 -2.14 17.20 3.56
N GLU A 328 -3.42 17.23 3.21
CA GLU A 328 -4.49 17.30 4.21
C GLU A 328 -4.60 16.00 5.03
N SER A 329 -4.53 14.83 4.39
CA SER A 329 -4.52 13.54 5.08
C SER A 329 -3.34 13.42 6.05
N THR A 330 -2.19 14.00 5.73
CA THR A 330 -1.02 14.00 6.62
C THR A 330 -1.29 14.79 7.88
N LYS A 331 -1.93 15.97 7.73
CA LYS A 331 -2.32 16.80 8.88
C LYS A 331 -3.34 16.06 9.76
N VAL A 332 -4.32 15.42 9.13
CA VAL A 332 -5.33 14.60 9.83
C VAL A 332 -4.65 13.47 10.60
N ASN A 333 -3.76 12.70 9.96
CA ASN A 333 -3.03 11.60 10.60
C ASN A 333 -2.17 12.07 11.80
N ALA A 334 -1.52 13.23 11.67
CA ALA A 334 -0.73 13.81 12.76
C ALA A 334 -1.62 14.25 13.94
N LEU A 335 -2.78 14.85 13.65
CA LEU A 335 -3.75 15.22 14.68
C LEU A 335 -4.38 13.99 15.35
N ILE A 336 -4.75 12.96 14.56
CA ILE A 336 -5.25 11.68 15.10
C ILE A 336 -4.23 11.09 16.06
N THR A 337 -2.95 11.01 15.65
CA THR A 337 -1.87 10.50 16.50
C THR A 337 -1.76 11.29 17.81
N THR A 338 -1.87 12.62 17.73
CA THR A 338 -1.79 13.49 18.90
C THR A 338 -2.98 13.30 19.84
N ILE A 339 -4.19 13.19 19.28
CA ILE A 339 -5.42 12.98 20.04
C ILE A 339 -5.43 11.59 20.66
N ASP A 340 -5.00 10.56 19.94
CA ASP A 340 -4.83 9.20 20.46
C ASP A 340 -4.00 9.20 21.74
N ASP A 341 -2.82 9.84 21.72
CA ASP A 341 -1.95 9.99 22.90
C ASP A 341 -2.57 10.82 24.05
N VAL A 342 -3.50 11.72 23.74
CA VAL A 342 -4.29 12.41 24.76
C VAL A 342 -5.23 11.42 25.45
N TYR A 343 -5.88 10.51 24.72
CA TYR A 343 -6.84 9.56 25.29
C TYR A 343 -6.19 8.36 25.98
N ASP A 344 -5.19 7.72 25.38
CA ASP A 344 -4.67 6.44 25.85
C ASP A 344 -3.49 6.58 26.84
N VAL A 345 -2.73 7.68 26.75
CA VAL A 345 -1.58 7.98 27.61
C VAL A 345 -1.92 9.09 28.63
N TYR A 346 -2.19 10.31 28.17
CA TYR A 346 -2.02 11.48 29.02
C TYR A 346 -3.25 11.88 29.86
N GLY A 347 -4.44 11.90 29.24
CA GLY A 347 -5.67 12.41 29.82
C GLY A 347 -6.19 11.56 30.97
N THR A 348 -6.76 12.23 31.97
CA THR A 348 -7.59 11.55 32.99
C THR A 348 -9.01 11.40 32.48
N LEU A 349 -9.77 10.44 33.01
CA LEU A 349 -11.15 10.21 32.57
C LEU A 349 -12.00 11.49 32.60
N GLY A 350 -11.93 12.27 33.69
CA GLY A 350 -12.70 13.51 33.80
C GLY A 350 -12.31 14.58 32.77
N GLU A 351 -11.03 14.67 32.40
CA GLU A 351 -10.60 15.59 31.33
C GLU A 351 -11.01 15.11 29.95
N LEU A 352 -10.97 13.80 29.71
CA LEU A 352 -11.38 13.20 28.45
C LEU A 352 -12.89 13.30 28.23
N GLU A 353 -13.70 13.20 29.29
CA GLU A 353 -15.14 13.48 29.23
C GLU A 353 -15.39 14.94 28.80
N LEU A 354 -14.68 15.90 29.41
CA LEU A 354 -14.79 17.31 29.03
C LEU A 354 -14.29 17.60 27.62
N PHE A 355 -13.18 16.98 27.21
CA PHE A 355 -12.64 17.13 25.86
C PHE A 355 -13.59 16.55 24.81
N THR A 356 -14.16 15.37 25.07
CA THR A 356 -15.14 14.72 24.18
C THR A 356 -16.40 15.56 24.04
N ASP A 357 -16.99 16.00 25.17
CA ASP A 357 -18.19 16.86 25.17
C ASP A 357 -17.94 18.19 24.45
N ALA A 358 -16.75 18.79 24.59
CA ALA A 358 -16.41 20.00 23.85
C ALA A 358 -16.39 19.79 22.32
N VAL A 359 -15.82 18.66 21.86
CA VAL A 359 -15.81 18.30 20.43
C VAL A 359 -17.23 18.01 19.92
N GLU A 360 -18.02 17.24 20.68
CA GLU A 360 -19.41 16.91 20.31
C GLU A 360 -20.29 18.15 20.18
N ARG A 361 -20.18 19.12 21.09
CA ARG A 361 -20.94 20.38 21.00
C ARG A 361 -20.57 21.20 19.77
N TYR A 362 -19.30 21.22 19.40
CA TYR A 362 -18.84 21.94 18.21
C TYR A 362 -19.36 21.29 16.93
N VAL A 363 -19.39 19.96 16.86
CA VAL A 363 -19.86 19.21 15.67
C VAL A 363 -21.39 19.18 15.59
N GLY A 364 -22.08 18.94 16.70
CA GLY A 364 -23.54 18.83 16.78
C GLY A 364 -24.29 20.16 16.91
N GLY A 365 -23.58 21.29 16.95
CA GLY A 365 -24.13 22.64 17.04
C GLY A 365 -24.33 23.35 15.69
N SER A 366 -24.38 22.60 14.58
CA SER A 366 -24.65 23.12 13.23
C SER A 366 -26.09 22.89 12.78
#